data_AF-A0A3L7PD50-F1
#
_entry.id   AF-A0A3L7PD50-F1
#
_cell.length_a   1.000
_cell.length_b   1.000
_cell.length_c   1.000
_cell.angle_alpha   90.00
_cell.angle_beta   90.00
_cell.angle_gamma   90.00
#
_symmetry.space_group_name_H-M   'P 1'
#
loop_
_entity.id
_entity.type
_entity.pdbx_description
1 polymer ?
#
loop_
_entity_poly.entity_id
_entity_poly.type
_entity_poly.pdbx_seq_one_letter_code
_entity_poly.pdbx_strand_id
1 'polypeptide(L)' 'MKTVDSPITTDAELEATLDRIRHFQSQLVRLRQVETDPEAYQLSASGFLAEVDRMQAAVRAYLSGPADRLAASA' A
#
# COMPACT_ATOMS: atom_id res chain seq x y z
N MET A 1 24.26 5.29 -2.56
CA MET A 1 22.89 5.26 -2.01
C MET A 1 21.95 5.47 -3.18
N LYS A 2 21.36 4.40 -3.74
CA LYS A 2 20.34 4.55 -4.79
C LYS A 2 19.10 5.12 -4.11
N THR A 3 18.64 6.28 -4.55
CA THR A 3 17.26 6.71 -4.30
C THR A 3 16.36 5.58 -4.81
N VAL A 4 15.65 4.94 -3.89
CA VAL A 4 14.53 4.07 -4.25
C VAL A 4 13.51 5.05 -4.82
N ASP A 5 13.24 5.00 -6.12
CA ASP A 5 12.16 5.79 -6.70
C ASP A 5 10.89 5.45 -5.92
N SER A 6 10.43 6.41 -5.12
CA SER A 6 9.20 6.22 -4.35
C SER A 6 8.06 6.22 -5.36
N PRO A 7 7.19 5.20 -5.38
CA PRO A 7 6.11 5.10 -6.37
C PRO A 7 5.00 6.15 -6.18
N ILE A 8 5.15 7.04 -5.18
CA ILE A 8 4.27 8.16 -4.90
C ILE A 8 5.11 9.44 -4.95
N THR A 9 4.72 10.35 -5.83
CA THR A 9 5.35 11.65 -6.05
C THR A 9 4.35 12.80 -5.96
N THR A 10 3.05 12.51 -6.04
CA THR A 10 1.96 13.50 -5.97
C THR A 10 0.87 13.11 -4.97
N ASP A 11 0.07 14.10 -4.54
CA ASP A 11 -1.08 13.86 -3.68
C ASP A 11 -2.14 12.98 -4.35
N ALA A 12 -2.27 13.06 -5.68
CA ALA A 12 -3.20 12.19 -6.42
C ALA A 12 -2.77 10.71 -6.36
N GLU A 13 -1.47 10.44 -6.47
CA GLU A 13 -0.91 9.09 -6.31
C GLU A 13 -1.01 8.61 -4.86
N LEU A 14 -0.88 9.51 -3.89
CA LEU A 14 -1.11 9.21 -2.48
C LEU A 14 -2.55 8.72 -2.27
N GLU A 15 -3.54 9.50 -2.73
CA GLU A 15 -4.96 9.14 -2.59
C GLU A 15 -5.28 7.82 -3.29
N ALA A 16 -4.82 7.64 -4.52
CA ALA A 16 -4.99 6.38 -5.25
C ALA A 16 -4.37 5.18 -4.52
N THR A 17 -3.20 5.38 -3.89
CA THR A 17 -2.54 4.33 -3.10
C THR A 17 -3.33 4.02 -1.82
N LEU A 18 -3.84 5.04 -1.13
CA LEU A 18 -4.67 4.87 0.06
C LEU A 18 -5.96 4.11 -0.25
N ASP A 19 -6.63 4.42 -1.36
CA ASP A 19 -7.82 3.70 -1.81
C ASP A 19 -7.53 2.25 -2.17
N ARG A 20 -6.38 1.98 -2.79
CA ARG A 20 -5.95 0.61 -3.09
C ARG A 20 -5.63 -0.19 -1.82
N ILE A 21 -5.02 0.43 -0.82
CA ILE A 21 -4.81 -0.18 0.51
C ILE A 21 -6.17 -0.55 1.12
N ARG A 22 -7.14 0.37 1.15
CA ARG A 22 -8.49 0.11 1.68
C ARG A 22 -9.16 -1.05 0.95
N HIS A 23 -9.04 -1.09 -0.37
CA HIS A 23 -9.59 -2.19 -1.17
C HIS A 23 -9.00 -3.55 -0.76
N PHE A 24 -7.68 -3.70 -0.68
CA PHE A 24 -7.08 -4.97 -0.27
C PHE A 24 -7.39 -5.35 1.17
N GLN A 25 -7.47 -4.38 2.09
CA GLN A 25 -7.92 -4.64 3.45
C GLN A 25 -9.36 -5.19 3.48
N SER A 26 -10.26 -4.67 2.63
CA SER A 26 -11.63 -5.21 2.53
C SER A 26 -11.65 -6.66 2.02
N GLN A 27 -10.78 -7.01 1.06
CA GLN A 27 -10.66 -8.38 0.58
C GLN A 27 -10.11 -9.31 1.66
N LEU A 28 -9.12 -8.85 2.44
CA LEU A 28 -8.59 -9.61 3.57
C LEU A 28 -9.65 -9.85 4.64
N VAL A 29 -10.47 -8.84 4.97
CA VAL A 29 -11.59 -8.99 5.91
C VAL A 29 -12.59 -10.04 5.40
N ARG A 30 -12.94 -9.99 4.11
CA ARG A 30 -13.82 -10.99 3.49
C ARG A 30 -13.20 -12.38 3.54
N LEU A 31 -11.92 -12.51 3.20
CA LEU A 31 -11.21 -13.79 3.19
C LEU A 31 -11.20 -14.44 4.58
N ARG A 32 -11.01 -13.65 5.65
CA ARG A 32 -11.11 -14.14 7.05
C ARG A 32 -12.48 -14.68 7.43
N GLN A 33 -13.54 -14.29 6.73
CA GLN A 33 -14.91 -14.74 7.00
C GLN A 33 -15.29 -15.99 6.20
N VAL A 34 -14.71 -16.18 5.01
CA VAL A 34 -15.14 -17.21 4.06
C VAL A 34 -14.17 -18.38 3.95
N GLU A 35 -12.87 -18.17 4.18
CA GLU A 35 -11.89 -19.24 4.14
C GLU A 35 -11.73 -19.85 5.54
N THR A 36 -11.96 -21.16 5.63
CA THR A 36 -12.00 -21.90 6.89
C THR A 36 -10.77 -22.78 7.07
N ASP A 37 -10.07 -23.12 5.98
CA ASP A 37 -8.80 -23.81 6.03
C ASP A 37 -7.66 -22.79 6.27
N PRO A 38 -6.90 -22.90 7.38
CA PRO A 38 -5.81 -22.01 7.68
C PRO A 38 -4.70 -21.96 6.61
N GLU A 39 -4.41 -23.09 5.95
CA GLU A 39 -3.35 -23.13 4.92
C GLU A 39 -3.81 -22.42 3.64
N ALA A 40 -5.04 -22.71 3.19
CA ALA A 40 -5.67 -22.00 2.07
C ALA A 40 -5.82 -20.49 2.34
N TYR A 41 -6.16 -20.11 3.57
CA TYR A 41 -6.21 -18.70 3.99
C TYR A 41 -4.84 -18.05 3.84
N GLN A 42 -3.79 -18.69 4.38
CA GLN A 42 -2.44 -18.13 4.34
C GLN A 42 -1.96 -17.93 2.90
N LEU A 43 -2.14 -18.93 2.04
CA LEU A 43 -1.77 -18.85 0.63
C LEU A 43 -2.53 -17.71 -0.08
N SER A 44 -3.84 -17.62 0.12
CA SER A 44 -4.70 -16.60 -0.49
C SER A 44 -4.42 -15.17 0.03
N ALA A 45 -4.14 -15.04 1.33
CA ALA A 45 -3.90 -13.75 1.98
C ALA A 45 -2.50 -13.18 1.70
N SER A 46 -1.51 -14.05 1.48
CA SER A 46 -0.09 -13.67 1.41
C SER A 46 0.20 -12.57 0.40
N GLY A 47 -0.36 -12.65 -0.81
CA GLY A 47 -0.18 -11.64 -1.85
C GLY A 47 -0.77 -10.28 -1.48
N PHE A 48 -1.97 -10.26 -0.88
CA PHE A 48 -2.60 -9.02 -0.42
C PHE A 48 -1.80 -8.36 0.70
N LEU A 49 -1.32 -9.13 1.67
CA LEU A 49 -0.52 -8.62 2.78
C LEU A 49 0.79 -8.01 2.30
N ALA A 50 1.52 -8.71 1.42
CA ALA A 50 2.77 -8.20 0.86
C ALA A 50 2.57 -6.91 0.03
N GLU A 51 1.45 -6.78 -0.67
CA GLU A 51 1.11 -5.57 -1.43
C GLU A 51 0.76 -4.40 -0.50
N VAL A 52 -0.04 -4.65 0.54
CA VAL A 52 -0.37 -3.64 1.56
C VAL A 52 0.90 -3.14 2.25
N ASP A 53 1.81 -4.02 2.64
CA ASP A 53 3.07 -3.64 3.30
C ASP A 53 3.92 -2.73 2.41
N ARG A 54 4.05 -3.08 1.12
CA ARG A 54 4.80 -2.27 0.15
C ARG A 54 4.17 -0.88 -0.05
N MET A 55 2.85 -0.82 -0.20
CA MET A 55 2.15 0.44 -0.39
C MET A 55 2.20 1.31 0.87
N GLN A 56 2.07 0.73 2.06
CA GLN A 56 2.24 1.46 3.32
C GLN A 56 3.65 2.03 3.48
N ALA A 57 4.68 1.29 3.06
CA ALA A 57 6.05 1.80 3.04
C ALA A 57 6.19 3.02 2.11
N ALA A 58 5.56 2.99 0.92
CA ALA A 58 5.56 4.12 -0.02
C ALA A 58 4.79 5.33 0.53
N VAL A 59 3.60 5.13 1.11
CA VAL A 59 2.81 6.18 1.76
C VAL A 59 3.62 6.84 2.88
N ARG A 60 4.26 6.03 3.73
CA ARG A 60 5.12 6.54 4.80
C ARG A 60 6.30 7.35 4.24
N ALA A 61 6.95 6.88 3.19
CA ALA A 61 8.05 7.59 2.56
C ALA A 61 7.59 8.96 2.04
N TYR A 62 6.46 9.01 1.32
CA TYR A 62 5.87 10.25 0.81
C TYR A 62 5.55 11.25 1.93
N LEU A 63 4.82 10.80 2.95
CA LEU A 63 4.37 11.65 4.07
C LEU A 63 5.48 12.04 5.05
N SER A 64 6.67 11.45 4.94
CA SER A 64 7.81 11.79 5.81
C SER A 64 8.55 13.06 5.40
N GLY A 65 8.26 13.60 4.20
CA GLY A 65 8.82 14.86 3.70
C GLY A 65 7.85 16.04 3.83
N PRO A 66 8.35 17.28 3.81
CA PRO A 66 7.50 18.47 3.73
C PRO A 66 6.84 18.56 2.34
N ALA A 67 5.57 18.99 2.31
CA ALA A 67 4.76 19.10 1.09
C ALA A 67 5.37 20.03 0.02
N ASP A 68 6.19 21.01 0.42
CA ASP A 68 6.81 21.99 -0.48
C ASP A 68 7.91 21.39 -1.38
N ARG A 69 8.49 20.26 -0.99
CA ARG A 69 9.68 19.69 -1.64
C ARG A 69 9.34 18.79 -2.83
N LEU A 70 8.07 18.41 -2.97
CA LEU A 70 7.54 17.55 -4.03
C LEU A 70 6.90 18.36 -5.17
N ALA A 71 6.47 19.60 -4.89
CA ALA A 71 5.93 20.53 -5.90
C ALA A 71 7.02 21.26 -6.71
N ALA A 72 8.26 21.32 -6.22
CA ALA A 72 9.36 22.08 -6.84
C ALA A 72 10.13 21.31 -7.92
N SER A 73 9.72 20.08 -8.27
CA SER A 73 10.36 19.24 -9.29
C SER A 73 9.46 18.91 -10.50
N ALA A 74 8.33 19.60 -10.64
CA ALA A 74 7.48 19.58 -11.83
C ALA A 74 7.75 20.82 -12.70
#